data_AF-A0A4R1WWE0-F1
#
_entry.id   AF-A0A4R1WWE0-F1
#
_cell.length_a   1.000
_cell.length_b   1.000
_cell.length_c   1.000
_cell.angle_alpha   90.00
_cell.angle_beta   90.00
_cell.angle_gamma   90.00
#
_symmetry.space_group_name_H-M   'P 1'
#
loop_
_entity.id
_entity.type
_entity.pdbx_description
1 polymer ?
#
loop_
_entity_poly.entity_id
_entity_poly.type
_entity_poly.pdbx_seq_one_letter_code
_entity_poly.pdbx_strand_id
1 'polypeptide(L)'
;MTSYRWTRHKVVDAAGNRSVGDVPISLWWLARAAAEETLQGSPMVSAWLTLFRSHLSSTESHELRWNGDLAESAELRRSYSGLYGRFMARALLTHHLGLSRFVSLKRNGITLPGSIAVTRNAAGDIPDWLAWDSRNNRFVLCEAKGSLTANDFLTRDPPRCVAEGKKQFSRVSSVIAGRVTHPAEWVAASRWSTDQRGGPPITLLWDPPVSDTPFEPEEADRHREAITRAWLDSIAPGFGLANANKVLAAAEKDHTVVVRAKPGPVPESRDWPLGGGPGVDETDITDGVIVSADAPLDLGLQTIDAYRYVRPETEVSGDSVFVERPRLPDRPTTSLANAPIYEGREVLAPRPQEKSPFEGSLVAALVTRFGIRPVRNKTDWLAVREAQDRARELQEPAMLIGIPREINIGRRIEGVEWQDGAGIAMPDDMVLFDLREVDVEPGVDLPD
;
A
#
# COMPACT_ATOMS: atom_id res chain seq x y z
N MET A 1 2.92 7.83 20.36
CA MET A 1 1.85 7.54 19.38
C MET A 1 2.01 6.08 19.01
N THR A 2 0.99 5.24 19.15
CA THR A 2 1.11 3.80 18.81
C THR A 2 1.45 3.65 17.33
N SER A 3 2.43 2.78 17.00
CA SER A 3 2.89 2.55 15.62
C SER A 3 1.87 1.81 14.75
N TYR A 4 0.74 1.39 15.32
CA TYR A 4 -0.29 0.59 14.68
C TYR A 4 -1.66 1.25 14.80
N ARG A 5 -2.51 1.00 13.81
CA ARG A 5 -3.93 1.32 13.81
C ARG A 5 -4.74 0.15 13.29
N TRP A 6 -5.98 0.03 13.73
CA TRP A 6 -6.85 -1.09 13.37
C TRP A 6 -7.80 -0.74 12.24
N THR A 7 -8.08 -1.75 11.42
CA THR A 7 -9.11 -1.70 10.40
C THR A 7 -9.79 -3.04 10.29
N ARG A 8 -11.07 -3.02 9.94
CA ARG A 8 -11.77 -4.23 9.51
C ARG A 8 -11.29 -4.61 8.13
N HIS A 9 -10.65 -5.76 8.01
CA HIS A 9 -10.03 -6.22 6.78
C HIS A 9 -10.85 -7.35 6.17
N LYS A 10 -11.28 -7.15 4.91
CA LYS A 10 -11.97 -8.15 4.10
C LYS A 10 -11.01 -8.70 3.04
N VAL A 11 -10.77 -10.00 3.06
CA VAL A 11 -10.07 -10.70 1.97
C VAL A 11 -11.07 -11.61 1.29
N VAL A 12 -11.13 -11.55 -0.03
CA VAL A 12 -11.85 -12.51 -0.86
C VAL A 12 -10.83 -13.24 -1.71
N ASP A 13 -10.77 -14.57 -1.59
CA ASP A 13 -9.84 -15.38 -2.36
C ASP A 13 -10.39 -15.73 -3.76
N ALA A 14 -9.55 -16.34 -4.61
CA ALA A 14 -9.91 -16.70 -5.97
C ALA A 14 -11.04 -17.76 -6.05
N ALA A 15 -11.25 -18.53 -4.98
CA ALA A 15 -12.35 -19.50 -4.86
C ALA A 15 -13.65 -18.85 -4.35
N GLY A 16 -13.61 -17.56 -4.00
CA GLY A 16 -14.73 -16.83 -3.44
C GLY A 16 -14.89 -17.00 -1.92
N ASN A 17 -13.94 -17.67 -1.25
CA ASN A 17 -13.93 -17.72 0.21
C ASN A 17 -13.65 -16.33 0.76
N ARG A 18 -14.29 -16.03 1.88
CA ARG A 18 -14.21 -14.71 2.50
C ARG A 18 -13.62 -14.84 3.89
N SER A 19 -12.70 -13.94 4.22
CA SER A 19 -12.31 -13.68 5.59
C SER A 19 -12.53 -12.21 5.90
N VAL A 20 -13.20 -11.94 7.02
CA VAL A 20 -13.37 -10.60 7.57
C VAL A 20 -12.93 -10.63 9.02
N GLY A 21 -12.11 -9.67 9.42
CA GLY A 21 -11.67 -9.53 10.80
C GLY A 21 -10.90 -8.25 11.01
N ASP A 22 -10.73 -7.86 12.25
CA ASP A 22 -9.93 -6.69 12.56
C ASP A 22 -8.44 -7.07 12.45
N VAL A 23 -7.66 -6.24 11.75
CA VAL A 23 -6.21 -6.43 11.60
C VAL A 23 -5.47 -5.13 11.90
N PRO A 24 -4.26 -5.22 12.48
CA PRO A 24 -3.40 -4.08 12.65
C PRO A 24 -2.75 -3.68 11.31
N ILE A 25 -2.63 -2.38 11.09
CA ILE A 25 -1.83 -1.75 10.04
C ILE A 25 -0.76 -0.90 10.71
N SER A 26 0.50 -1.17 10.37
CA SER A 26 1.61 -0.33 10.81
C SER A 26 1.61 1.00 10.07
N LEU A 27 1.73 2.11 10.80
CA LEU A 27 1.94 3.43 10.21
C LEU A 27 3.26 3.50 9.43
N TRP A 28 4.25 2.68 9.78
CA TRP A 28 5.50 2.57 9.01
C TRP A 28 5.32 1.93 7.64
N TRP A 29 4.38 0.97 7.51
CA TRP A 29 4.02 0.41 6.19
C TRP A 29 3.45 1.49 5.29
N LEU A 30 2.53 2.30 5.83
CA LEU A 30 1.92 3.41 5.12
C LEU A 30 2.97 4.47 4.76
N ALA A 31 3.89 4.78 5.68
CA ALA A 31 4.92 5.81 5.48
C ALA A 31 5.89 5.41 4.39
N ARG A 32 6.33 4.15 4.40
CA ARG A 32 7.17 3.58 3.34
C ARG A 32 6.46 3.61 1.98
N ALA A 33 5.21 3.12 1.92
CA ALA A 33 4.44 3.13 0.69
C ALA A 33 4.24 4.55 0.14
N ALA A 34 3.98 5.53 1.02
CA ALA A 34 3.85 6.93 0.66
C ALA A 34 5.17 7.53 0.16
N ALA A 35 6.29 7.23 0.82
CA ALA A 35 7.61 7.66 0.38
C ALA A 35 7.94 7.10 -1.02
N GLU A 36 7.63 5.82 -1.26
CA GLU A 36 7.90 5.18 -2.54
C GLU A 36 7.04 5.77 -3.68
N GLU A 37 5.73 5.93 -3.44
CA GLU A 37 4.84 6.62 -4.39
C GLU A 37 5.32 8.04 -4.69
N THR A 38 5.83 8.74 -3.67
CA THR A 38 6.36 10.09 -3.82
C THR A 38 7.65 10.12 -4.63
N LEU A 39 8.53 9.12 -4.50
CA LEU A 39 9.73 9.02 -5.33
C LEU A 39 9.40 8.71 -6.79
N GLN A 40 8.37 7.89 -7.02
CA GLN A 40 7.92 7.53 -8.36
C GLN A 40 7.10 8.64 -9.05
N GLY A 41 6.47 9.52 -8.26
CA GLY A 41 5.66 10.65 -8.74
C GLY A 41 6.32 12.01 -8.54
N SER A 42 6.78 12.67 -9.61
CA SER A 42 7.17 14.09 -9.55
C SER A 42 5.95 14.99 -9.24
N PRO A 43 6.04 16.19 -8.61
CA PRO A 43 6.79 16.66 -7.45
C PRO A 43 5.81 17.24 -6.38
N MET A 44 4.72 16.56 -6.02
CA MET A 44 3.88 16.97 -4.86
C MET A 44 4.40 16.35 -3.55
N VAL A 45 5.71 16.45 -3.37
CA VAL A 45 6.54 15.72 -2.40
C VAL A 45 6.18 15.98 -0.93
N SER A 46 5.48 17.07 -0.61
CA SER A 46 5.24 17.49 0.77
C SER A 46 3.94 16.99 1.42
N ALA A 47 3.09 16.23 0.71
CA ALA A 47 1.76 15.88 1.23
C ALA A 47 1.73 14.74 2.27
N TRP A 48 2.77 13.87 2.33
CA TRP A 48 2.71 12.67 3.19
C TRP A 48 3.36 12.83 4.57
N LEU A 49 4.33 13.73 4.77
CA LEU A 49 4.84 13.98 6.14
C LEU A 49 3.74 14.61 7.02
N THR A 50 2.87 15.41 6.41
CA THR A 50 1.63 15.94 7.01
C THR A 50 0.58 14.84 7.29
N LEU A 51 0.62 13.71 6.56
CA LEU A 51 -0.32 12.58 6.70
C LEU A 51 -0.29 11.98 8.11
N PHE A 52 0.90 11.71 8.64
CA PHE A 52 1.02 11.03 9.93
C PHE A 52 0.79 11.93 11.13
N ARG A 53 1.20 13.20 11.05
CA ARG A 53 1.15 14.07 12.21
C ARG A 53 -0.16 14.86 12.35
N SER A 54 -0.71 15.32 11.23
CA SER A 54 -1.81 16.29 11.23
C SER A 54 -3.13 15.73 10.70
N HIS A 55 -3.07 14.68 9.88
CA HIS A 55 -4.27 14.06 9.31
C HIS A 55 -4.70 12.79 10.05
N LEU A 56 -3.89 12.19 10.93
CA LEU A 56 -4.40 11.16 11.85
C LEU A 56 -5.22 11.83 12.95
N SER A 57 -6.32 11.17 13.34
CA SER A 57 -7.16 11.64 14.45
C SER A 57 -6.32 11.80 15.71
N SER A 58 -6.46 12.96 16.38
CA SER A 58 -5.84 13.21 17.67
C SER A 58 -6.61 12.59 18.84
N THR A 59 -7.86 12.20 18.60
CA THR A 59 -8.77 11.63 19.61
C THR A 59 -8.94 10.12 19.48
N GLU A 60 -8.65 9.55 18.30
CA GLU A 60 -8.71 8.12 18.05
C GLU A 60 -7.29 7.53 17.87
N SER A 61 -6.90 6.67 18.80
CA SER A 61 -5.56 6.06 18.87
C SER A 61 -5.55 4.57 18.51
N HIS A 62 -6.71 3.94 18.43
CA HIS A 62 -6.89 2.52 18.14
C HIS A 62 -7.25 2.29 16.66
N GLU A 63 -8.36 2.85 16.18
CA GLU A 63 -8.80 2.68 14.79
C GLU A 63 -8.04 3.58 13.81
N LEU A 64 -7.86 3.14 12.56
CA LEU A 64 -7.31 3.98 11.50
C LEU A 64 -8.32 5.06 11.10
N ARG A 65 -8.24 6.21 11.78
CA ARG A 65 -9.15 7.33 11.59
C ARG A 65 -8.40 8.61 11.23
N TRP A 66 -8.94 9.33 10.26
CA TRP A 66 -8.40 10.63 9.85
C TRP A 66 -9.08 11.78 10.58
N ASN A 67 -8.30 12.82 10.85
CA ASN A 67 -8.71 14.03 11.54
C ASN A 67 -9.75 14.82 10.73
N GLY A 68 -10.78 15.33 11.40
CA GLY A 68 -11.81 16.17 10.80
C GLY A 68 -12.63 15.45 9.72
N ASP A 69 -12.77 16.06 8.53
CA ASP A 69 -13.41 15.46 7.35
C ASP A 69 -12.44 15.15 6.20
N LEU A 70 -11.14 15.39 6.43
CA LEU A 70 -10.04 15.30 5.46
C LEU A 70 -10.13 16.26 4.25
N ALA A 71 -11.32 16.51 3.68
CA ALA A 71 -11.55 17.48 2.62
C ALA A 71 -13.01 17.94 2.54
N GLU A 72 -13.20 19.26 2.48
CA GLU A 72 -14.52 19.89 2.36
C GLU A 72 -15.07 19.83 0.92
N SER A 73 -14.21 19.90 -0.11
CA SER A 73 -14.64 19.93 -1.51
C SER A 73 -14.65 18.55 -2.18
N ALA A 74 -15.54 18.36 -3.16
CA ALA A 74 -15.62 17.10 -3.91
C ALA A 74 -14.36 16.79 -4.74
N GLU A 75 -13.67 17.81 -5.24
CA GLU A 75 -12.40 17.64 -5.97
C GLU A 75 -11.28 17.20 -5.05
N LEU A 76 -11.10 17.86 -3.89
CA LEU A 76 -10.08 17.46 -2.92
C LEU A 76 -10.34 16.06 -2.37
N ARG A 77 -11.61 15.69 -2.16
CA ARG A 77 -11.97 14.32 -1.77
C ARG A 77 -11.56 13.29 -2.82
N ARG A 78 -11.74 13.58 -4.12
CA ARG A 78 -11.28 12.71 -5.21
C ARG A 78 -9.76 12.63 -5.26
N SER A 79 -9.06 13.76 -5.17
CA SER A 79 -7.60 13.82 -5.18
C SER A 79 -6.98 13.04 -4.01
N TYR A 80 -7.49 13.25 -2.79
CA TYR A 80 -7.06 12.46 -1.65
C TYR A 80 -7.38 11.00 -1.87
N SER A 81 -8.62 10.64 -2.25
CA SER A 81 -9.05 9.25 -2.48
C SER A 81 -8.11 8.50 -3.42
N GLY A 82 -7.64 9.15 -4.49
CA GLY A 82 -6.59 8.60 -5.35
C GLY A 82 -5.26 8.44 -4.63
N LEU A 83 -4.76 9.51 -4.00
CA LEU A 83 -3.42 9.52 -3.37
C LEU A 83 -3.30 8.56 -2.18
N TYR A 84 -4.13 8.72 -1.15
CA TYR A 84 -4.08 7.85 0.03
C TYR A 84 -4.60 6.45 -0.29
N GLY A 85 -5.49 6.31 -1.29
CA GLY A 85 -5.92 5.00 -1.78
C GLY A 85 -4.72 4.20 -2.27
N ARG A 86 -3.81 4.85 -3.02
CA ARG A 86 -2.55 4.26 -3.48
C ARG A 86 -1.61 3.90 -2.34
N PHE A 87 -1.45 4.77 -1.35
CA PHE A 87 -0.60 4.50 -0.19
C PHE A 87 -1.09 3.28 0.59
N MET A 88 -2.40 3.19 0.87
CA MET A 88 -2.97 2.06 1.61
C MET A 88 -2.90 0.79 0.77
N ALA A 89 -3.26 0.86 -0.51
CA ALA A 89 -3.23 -0.29 -1.40
C ALA A 89 -1.82 -0.87 -1.50
N ARG A 90 -0.79 -0.05 -1.77
CA ARG A 90 0.60 -0.51 -1.84
C ARG A 90 1.05 -1.13 -0.51
N ALA A 91 0.77 -0.49 0.63
CA ALA A 91 1.11 -1.05 1.94
C ALA A 91 0.44 -2.41 2.18
N LEU A 92 -0.86 -2.55 1.87
CA LEU A 92 -1.58 -3.81 2.02
C LEU A 92 -1.02 -4.90 1.09
N LEU A 93 -0.82 -4.59 -0.18
CA LEU A 93 -0.28 -5.50 -1.18
C LEU A 93 1.16 -5.95 -0.81
N THR A 94 1.99 -5.05 -0.31
CA THR A 94 3.34 -5.39 0.15
C THR A 94 3.31 -6.26 1.39
N HIS A 95 2.62 -5.84 2.45
CA HIS A 95 2.79 -6.47 3.76
C HIS A 95 1.86 -7.67 4.00
N HIS A 96 0.68 -7.71 3.39
CA HIS A 96 -0.21 -8.88 3.50
C HIS A 96 0.09 -9.92 2.42
N LEU A 97 0.43 -9.51 1.20
CA LEU A 97 0.64 -10.44 0.08
C LEU A 97 2.12 -10.68 -0.26
N GLY A 98 3.05 -9.87 0.24
CA GLY A 98 4.48 -10.00 -0.07
C GLY A 98 4.84 -9.48 -1.47
N LEU A 99 3.99 -8.63 -2.07
CA LEU A 99 4.26 -8.05 -3.39
C LEU A 99 5.34 -6.96 -3.28
N SER A 100 6.18 -6.86 -4.30
CA SER A 100 7.34 -5.97 -4.30
C SER A 100 7.55 -5.32 -5.66
N ARG A 101 8.45 -4.32 -5.71
CA ARG A 101 8.91 -3.66 -6.95
C ARG A 101 7.77 -3.13 -7.82
N PHE A 102 6.93 -2.29 -7.21
CA PHE A 102 5.81 -1.68 -7.91
C PHE A 102 6.32 -0.71 -8.97
N VAL A 103 6.01 -1.00 -10.23
CA VAL A 103 6.29 -0.13 -11.37
C VAL A 103 4.96 0.48 -11.82
N SER A 104 4.85 1.80 -11.71
CA SER A 104 3.64 2.52 -12.12
C SER A 104 3.38 2.36 -13.62
N LEU A 105 2.16 1.98 -13.98
CA LEU A 105 1.73 1.95 -15.37
C LEU A 105 1.52 3.39 -15.88
N LYS A 106 2.19 3.74 -16.97
CA LYS A 106 2.04 5.06 -17.61
C LYS A 106 0.76 5.07 -18.47
N ARG A 107 0.37 6.23 -19.00
CA ARG A 107 -0.85 6.42 -19.82
C ARG A 107 -1.08 5.37 -20.93
N ASN A 108 -0.01 4.85 -21.52
CA ASN A 108 -0.06 3.85 -22.60
C ASN A 108 0.42 2.45 -22.14
N GLY A 109 0.59 2.25 -20.83
CA GLY A 109 1.24 1.09 -20.25
C GLY A 109 2.77 1.22 -20.19
N ILE A 110 3.47 0.10 -20.13
CA ILE A 110 4.93 0.00 -20.02
C ILE A 110 5.47 -1.17 -20.86
N THR A 111 6.73 -1.10 -21.24
CA THR A 111 7.43 -2.21 -21.88
C THR A 111 8.77 -2.39 -21.18
N LEU A 112 8.96 -3.55 -20.57
CA LEU A 112 10.21 -3.94 -19.91
C LEU A 112 10.98 -4.88 -20.86
N PRO A 113 12.10 -4.44 -21.46
CA PRO A 113 12.85 -5.25 -22.41
C PRO A 113 13.25 -6.61 -21.82
N GLY A 114 13.09 -7.68 -22.62
CA GLY A 114 13.38 -9.05 -22.19
C GLY A 114 12.42 -9.62 -21.14
N SER A 115 11.37 -8.87 -20.79
CA SER A 115 10.42 -9.23 -19.75
C SER A 115 8.98 -9.13 -20.26
N ILE A 116 8.17 -8.23 -19.69
CA ILE A 116 6.74 -8.05 -20.00
C ILE A 116 6.47 -6.70 -20.66
N ALA A 117 5.55 -6.70 -21.62
CA ALA A 117 4.91 -5.51 -22.14
C ALA A 117 3.45 -5.47 -21.67
N VAL A 118 3.06 -4.39 -21.00
CA VAL A 118 1.66 -4.11 -20.65
C VAL A 118 1.25 -2.92 -21.48
N THR A 119 0.30 -3.10 -22.40
CA THR A 119 -0.12 -2.05 -23.34
C THR A 119 -1.58 -1.75 -23.19
N ARG A 120 -1.93 -0.47 -23.23
CA ARG A 120 -3.33 -0.05 -23.23
C ARG A 120 -4.02 -0.44 -24.54
N ASN A 121 -5.17 -1.09 -24.44
CA ASN A 121 -5.99 -1.50 -25.59
C ASN A 121 -7.38 -0.83 -25.62
N ALA A 122 -7.78 -0.12 -24.56
CA ALA A 122 -9.06 0.60 -24.51
C ALA A 122 -8.97 1.95 -23.76
N ALA A 123 -9.95 2.82 -24.00
CA ALA A 123 -10.05 4.13 -23.34
C ALA A 123 -10.45 4.02 -21.86
N GLY A 124 -10.19 5.08 -21.09
CA GLY A 124 -10.39 5.15 -19.62
C GLY A 124 -9.16 4.75 -18.80
N ASP A 125 -9.25 4.90 -17.48
CA ASP A 125 -8.16 4.59 -16.55
C ASP A 125 -7.73 3.12 -16.67
N ILE A 126 -6.43 2.88 -16.54
CA ILE A 126 -5.81 1.56 -16.55
C ILE A 126 -5.30 1.25 -15.14
N PRO A 127 -4.93 -0.01 -14.82
CA PRO A 127 -4.44 -0.37 -13.49
C PRO A 127 -3.24 0.49 -13.05
N ASP A 128 -3.10 0.70 -11.75
CA ASP A 128 -2.04 1.54 -11.20
C ASP A 128 -0.61 0.97 -11.41
N TRP A 129 -0.41 -0.34 -11.19
CA TRP A 129 0.93 -0.94 -11.13
C TRP A 129 1.05 -2.30 -11.80
N LEU A 130 2.27 -2.57 -12.26
CA LEU A 130 2.86 -3.90 -12.36
C LEU A 130 3.70 -4.15 -11.10
N ALA A 131 3.60 -5.32 -10.49
CA ALA A 131 4.44 -5.71 -9.35
C ALA A 131 4.93 -7.16 -9.48
N TRP A 132 5.91 -7.52 -8.65
CA TRP A 132 6.50 -8.85 -8.57
C TRP A 132 5.98 -9.62 -7.36
N ASP A 133 5.47 -10.84 -7.61
CA ASP A 133 5.07 -11.81 -6.60
C ASP A 133 6.20 -12.84 -6.42
N SER A 134 7.06 -12.58 -5.43
CA SER A 134 8.21 -13.43 -5.09
C SER A 134 7.82 -14.82 -4.61
N ARG A 135 6.61 -14.99 -4.05
CA ARG A 135 6.15 -16.27 -3.50
C ARG A 135 5.75 -17.22 -4.62
N ASN A 136 5.10 -16.69 -5.65
CA ASN A 136 4.58 -17.45 -6.79
C ASN A 136 5.39 -17.24 -8.08
N ASN A 137 6.57 -16.61 -8.02
CA ASN A 137 7.46 -16.35 -9.17
C ASN A 137 6.70 -15.84 -10.40
N ARG A 138 5.94 -14.76 -10.25
CA ARG A 138 5.09 -14.23 -11.34
C ARG A 138 4.92 -12.73 -11.25
N PHE A 139 4.41 -12.17 -12.34
CA PHE A 139 3.90 -10.80 -12.38
C PHE A 139 2.48 -10.72 -11.82
N VAL A 140 2.16 -9.56 -11.29
CA VAL A 140 0.79 -9.20 -10.96
C VAL A 140 0.50 -7.77 -11.43
N LEU A 141 -0.74 -7.54 -11.85
CA LEU A 141 -1.28 -6.20 -12.03
C LEU A 141 -2.04 -5.81 -10.77
N CYS A 142 -1.92 -4.56 -10.36
CA CYS A 142 -2.53 -4.07 -9.13
C CYS A 142 -3.27 -2.77 -9.37
N GLU A 143 -4.44 -2.64 -8.76
CA GLU A 143 -5.28 -1.45 -8.80
C GLU A 143 -5.64 -0.99 -7.39
N ALA A 144 -5.47 0.30 -7.11
CA ALA A 144 -5.82 0.92 -5.85
C ALA A 144 -7.19 1.59 -5.90
N LYS A 145 -7.95 1.44 -4.81
CA LYS A 145 -9.21 2.18 -4.62
C LYS A 145 -9.27 2.79 -3.23
N GLY A 146 -9.27 4.11 -3.13
CA GLY A 146 -9.66 4.82 -1.91
C GLY A 146 -11.09 5.32 -1.99
N SER A 147 -11.80 5.33 -0.87
CA SER A 147 -13.11 5.97 -0.79
C SER A 147 -13.36 6.59 0.59
N LEU A 148 -13.72 7.87 0.58
CA LEU A 148 -14.20 8.60 1.75
C LEU A 148 -15.74 8.46 1.94
N THR A 149 -16.47 7.99 0.93
CA THR A 149 -17.94 8.08 0.90
C THR A 149 -18.66 6.76 0.68
N ALA A 150 -17.98 5.69 0.27
CA ALA A 150 -18.63 4.43 -0.06
C ALA A 150 -18.82 3.56 1.19
N ASN A 151 -20.09 3.22 1.48
CA ASN A 151 -20.47 2.35 2.61
C ASN A 151 -20.76 0.89 2.17
N ASP A 152 -20.44 0.51 0.93
CA ASP A 152 -20.77 -0.81 0.37
C ASP A 152 -19.62 -1.84 0.49
N PHE A 153 -18.52 -1.48 1.14
CA PHE A 153 -17.32 -2.32 1.27
C PHE A 153 -17.59 -3.67 1.94
N LEU A 154 -18.53 -3.73 2.89
CA LEU A 154 -18.93 -4.96 3.59
C LEU A 154 -20.29 -5.51 3.14
N THR A 155 -21.18 -4.65 2.65
CA THR A 155 -22.59 -5.00 2.42
C THR A 155 -22.90 -5.42 0.99
N ARG A 156 -22.02 -5.13 0.02
CA ARG A 156 -22.20 -5.50 -1.39
C ARG A 156 -21.13 -6.50 -1.82
N ASP A 157 -21.49 -7.39 -2.75
CA ASP A 157 -20.54 -8.36 -3.31
C ASP A 157 -20.65 -8.53 -4.85
N PRO A 158 -19.57 -8.26 -5.62
CA PRO A 158 -18.40 -7.50 -5.20
C PRO A 158 -18.78 -6.04 -4.86
N PRO A 159 -18.09 -5.39 -3.89
CA PRO A 159 -18.25 -3.96 -3.65
C PRO A 159 -18.03 -3.15 -4.94
N ARG A 160 -18.68 -1.99 -5.06
CA ARG A 160 -18.58 -1.17 -6.28
C ARG A 160 -17.14 -0.78 -6.61
N CYS A 161 -16.32 -0.48 -5.60
CA CYS A 161 -14.91 -0.16 -5.81
C CYS A 161 -14.14 -1.31 -6.49
N VAL A 162 -14.44 -2.55 -6.11
CA VAL A 162 -13.85 -3.75 -6.71
C VAL A 162 -14.35 -3.93 -8.13
N ALA A 163 -15.66 -3.85 -8.36
CA ALA A 163 -16.23 -3.99 -9.69
C ALA A 163 -15.67 -2.95 -10.67
N GLU A 164 -15.52 -1.69 -10.24
CA GLU A 164 -14.91 -0.64 -11.05
C GLU A 164 -13.40 -0.82 -11.23
N GLY A 165 -12.67 -1.28 -10.21
CA GLY A 165 -11.25 -1.62 -10.33
C GLY A 165 -11.01 -2.75 -11.33
N LYS A 166 -11.82 -3.82 -11.27
CA LYS A 166 -11.74 -4.97 -12.19
C LYS A 166 -11.95 -4.58 -13.65
N LYS A 167 -12.81 -3.58 -13.93
CA LYS A 167 -12.98 -3.04 -15.30
C LYS A 167 -11.74 -2.36 -15.87
N GLN A 168 -10.76 -1.99 -15.05
CA GLN A 168 -9.55 -1.33 -15.56
C GLN A 168 -8.57 -2.31 -16.17
N PHE A 169 -8.48 -3.54 -15.65
CA PHE A 169 -7.58 -4.56 -16.20
C PHE A 169 -7.97 -4.98 -17.62
N SER A 170 -9.27 -4.99 -17.95
CA SER A 170 -9.73 -5.27 -19.32
C SER A 170 -9.32 -4.22 -20.36
N ARG A 171 -8.73 -3.10 -19.93
CA ARG A 171 -8.25 -1.99 -20.79
C ARG A 171 -6.75 -2.07 -21.06
N VAL A 172 -6.09 -3.13 -20.59
CA VAL A 172 -4.70 -3.44 -20.92
C VAL A 172 -4.58 -4.86 -21.44
N SER A 173 -3.51 -5.11 -22.20
CA SER A 173 -3.07 -6.44 -22.59
C SER A 173 -1.63 -6.64 -22.15
N SER A 174 -1.34 -7.81 -21.60
CA SER A 174 0.00 -8.20 -21.17
C SER A 174 0.60 -9.19 -22.17
N VAL A 175 1.85 -8.97 -22.56
CA VAL A 175 2.54 -9.78 -23.58
C VAL A 175 3.98 -10.09 -23.14
N ILE A 176 4.38 -11.36 -23.28
CA ILE A 176 5.76 -11.83 -23.07
C ILE A 176 6.22 -12.50 -24.37
N ALA A 177 7.33 -12.04 -24.96
CA ALA A 177 7.88 -12.58 -26.20
C ALA A 177 6.83 -12.77 -27.33
N GLY A 178 5.88 -11.83 -27.45
CA GLY A 178 4.81 -11.86 -28.45
C GLY A 178 3.59 -12.72 -28.09
N ARG A 179 3.58 -13.41 -26.95
CA ARG A 179 2.45 -14.21 -26.45
C ARG A 179 1.64 -13.43 -25.42
N VAL A 180 0.32 -13.43 -25.57
CA VAL A 180 -0.59 -12.84 -24.57
C VAL A 180 -0.52 -13.65 -23.28
N THR A 181 -0.47 -12.95 -22.16
CA THR A 181 -0.44 -13.52 -20.80
C THR A 181 -1.54 -12.86 -19.99
N HIS A 182 -1.99 -13.52 -18.93
CA HIS A 182 -3.06 -13.09 -18.03
C HIS A 182 -2.57 -13.08 -16.58
N PRO A 183 -1.78 -12.06 -16.19
CA PRO A 183 -1.24 -11.95 -14.84
C PRO A 183 -2.37 -11.89 -13.80
N ALA A 184 -2.06 -12.18 -12.54
CA ALA A 184 -3.00 -11.98 -11.46
C ALA A 184 -3.37 -10.48 -11.33
N GLU A 185 -4.66 -10.15 -11.31
CA GLU A 185 -5.20 -8.79 -11.28
C GLU A 185 -5.76 -8.41 -9.90
N TRP A 186 -4.92 -7.92 -8.99
CA TRP A 186 -5.32 -7.58 -7.62
C TRP A 186 -6.02 -6.21 -7.52
N VAL A 187 -7.17 -6.17 -6.83
CA VAL A 187 -7.73 -4.90 -6.36
C VAL A 187 -7.50 -4.77 -4.85
N ALA A 188 -6.83 -3.70 -4.45
CA ALA A 188 -6.68 -3.33 -3.05
C ALA A 188 -7.44 -2.03 -2.78
N ALA A 189 -8.35 -2.07 -1.82
CA ALA A 189 -9.23 -0.95 -1.54
C ALA A 189 -9.21 -0.55 -0.06
N SER A 190 -9.46 0.73 0.21
CA SER A 190 -9.64 1.27 1.56
C SER A 190 -10.85 2.20 1.61
N ARG A 191 -11.75 1.95 2.57
CA ARG A 191 -12.75 2.91 3.05
C ARG A 191 -12.15 3.64 4.24
N TRP A 192 -12.20 4.95 4.19
CA TRP A 192 -11.68 5.75 5.28
C TRP A 192 -12.74 6.09 6.31
N SER A 193 -12.32 6.05 7.56
CA SER A 193 -13.04 6.64 8.67
C SER A 193 -12.49 8.04 8.95
N THR A 194 -13.37 8.99 9.26
CA THR A 194 -12.99 10.32 9.70
C THR A 194 -13.69 10.67 11.00
N ASP A 195 -13.17 11.63 11.75
CA ASP A 195 -13.81 12.09 12.98
C ASP A 195 -15.23 12.61 12.73
N GLN A 196 -15.48 13.29 11.61
CA GLN A 196 -16.79 13.87 11.30
C GLN A 196 -17.80 12.87 10.71
N ARG A 197 -17.39 11.94 9.85
CA ARG A 197 -18.32 11.00 9.17
C ARG A 197 -18.44 9.66 9.86
N GLY A 198 -17.42 9.28 10.63
CA GLY A 198 -17.36 8.02 11.35
C GLY A 198 -17.52 6.77 10.47
N GLY A 199 -18.05 5.73 11.10
CA GLY A 199 -18.08 4.36 10.58
C GLY A 199 -16.72 3.67 10.62
N PRO A 200 -16.68 2.34 10.56
CA PRO A 200 -15.44 1.60 10.73
C PRO A 200 -14.50 1.81 9.54
N PRO A 201 -13.18 1.99 9.75
CA PRO A 201 -12.22 1.93 8.66
C PRO A 201 -12.18 0.50 8.13
N ILE A 202 -12.33 0.35 6.81
CA ILE A 202 -12.37 -0.97 6.17
C ILE A 202 -11.30 -1.03 5.11
N THR A 203 -10.54 -2.12 5.08
CA THR A 203 -9.61 -2.44 4.00
C THR A 203 -10.05 -3.71 3.31
N LEU A 204 -9.70 -3.82 2.03
CA LEU A 204 -10.13 -4.93 1.19
C LEU A 204 -9.01 -5.37 0.26
N LEU A 205 -8.80 -6.68 0.19
CA LEU A 205 -7.99 -7.33 -0.84
C LEU A 205 -8.87 -8.32 -1.60
N TRP A 206 -8.88 -8.19 -2.92
CA TRP A 206 -9.65 -9.08 -3.79
C TRP A 206 -8.73 -9.90 -4.68
N ASP A 207 -8.62 -11.19 -4.36
CA ASP A 207 -7.80 -12.16 -5.07
C ASP A 207 -8.38 -12.43 -6.47
N PRO A 208 -7.55 -12.32 -7.52
CA PRO A 208 -7.95 -12.67 -8.87
C PRO A 208 -8.00 -14.19 -9.10
N PRO A 209 -8.93 -14.68 -9.93
CA PRO A 209 -8.71 -15.94 -10.61
C PRO A 209 -7.45 -15.81 -11.48
N VAL A 210 -6.50 -16.74 -11.34
CA VAL A 210 -5.25 -16.73 -12.10
C VAL A 210 -5.24 -17.90 -13.07
N SER A 211 -5.00 -17.61 -14.36
CA SER A 211 -4.84 -18.64 -15.40
C SER A 211 -3.38 -18.95 -15.73
N ASP A 212 -2.47 -18.05 -15.38
CA ASP A 212 -1.05 -18.19 -15.70
C ASP A 212 -0.32 -19.02 -14.64
N THR A 213 0.43 -20.02 -15.12
CA THR A 213 1.35 -20.80 -14.29
C THR A 213 2.51 -19.92 -13.82
N PRO A 214 3.01 -20.09 -12.58
CA PRO A 214 4.29 -19.54 -12.14
C PRO A 214 5.42 -19.75 -13.15
N PHE A 215 6.36 -18.81 -13.20
CA PHE A 215 7.56 -18.98 -14.03
C PHE A 215 8.52 -20.00 -13.41
N GLU A 216 9.22 -20.73 -14.28
CA GLU A 216 10.37 -21.54 -13.89
C GLU A 216 11.49 -20.63 -13.32
N PRO A 217 12.33 -21.12 -12.40
CA PRO A 217 13.28 -20.29 -11.65
C PRO A 217 14.16 -19.36 -12.50
N GLU A 218 14.75 -19.87 -13.59
CA GLU A 218 15.63 -19.08 -14.47
C GLU A 218 14.87 -17.96 -15.21
N GLU A 219 13.61 -18.22 -15.59
CA GLU A 219 12.75 -17.22 -16.20
C GLU A 219 12.28 -16.19 -15.16
N ALA A 220 11.97 -16.65 -13.95
CA ALA A 220 11.59 -15.81 -12.83
C ALA A 220 12.71 -14.82 -12.46
N ASP A 221 13.98 -15.25 -12.45
CA ASP A 221 15.13 -14.39 -12.16
C ASP A 221 15.30 -13.28 -13.19
N ARG A 222 15.20 -13.62 -14.49
CA ARG A 222 15.26 -12.65 -15.58
C ARG A 222 14.18 -11.58 -15.46
N HIS A 223 12.97 -12.01 -15.14
CA HIS A 223 11.81 -11.13 -14.99
C HIS A 223 11.90 -10.25 -13.73
N ARG A 224 12.34 -10.84 -12.61
CA ARG A 224 12.59 -10.15 -11.34
C ARG A 224 13.68 -9.08 -11.49
N GLU A 225 14.77 -9.38 -12.19
CA GLU A 225 15.83 -8.41 -12.47
C GLU A 225 15.29 -7.24 -13.30
N ALA A 226 14.58 -7.52 -14.40
CA ALA A 226 14.03 -6.49 -15.28
C ALA A 226 13.05 -5.57 -14.55
N ILE A 227 12.17 -6.12 -13.71
CA ILE A 227 11.24 -5.32 -12.89
C ILE A 227 12.00 -4.52 -11.83
N THR A 228 12.99 -5.11 -11.15
CA THR A 228 13.76 -4.40 -10.14
C THR A 228 14.51 -3.22 -10.75
N ARG A 229 15.09 -3.38 -11.94
CA ARG A 229 15.71 -2.27 -12.69
C ARG A 229 14.71 -1.18 -13.05
N ALA A 230 13.53 -1.54 -13.54
CA ALA A 230 12.48 -0.57 -13.87
C ALA A 230 11.97 0.17 -12.63
N TRP A 231 11.87 -0.52 -11.49
CA TRP A 231 11.55 0.08 -10.21
C TRP A 231 12.64 1.05 -9.76
N LEU A 232 13.92 0.65 -9.79
CA LEU A 232 15.05 1.53 -9.47
C LEU A 232 15.09 2.76 -10.40
N ASP A 233 14.83 2.59 -11.70
CA ASP A 233 14.73 3.70 -12.66
C ASP A 233 13.65 4.71 -12.23
N SER A 234 12.51 4.22 -11.73
CA SER A 234 11.39 5.08 -11.34
C SER A 234 11.67 5.92 -10.09
N ILE A 235 12.56 5.47 -9.20
CA ILE A 235 12.90 6.19 -7.95
C ILE A 235 14.25 6.91 -8.01
N ALA A 236 15.12 6.58 -8.97
CA ALA A 236 16.43 7.18 -9.13
C ALA A 236 16.45 8.72 -9.09
N PRO A 237 15.49 9.45 -9.71
CA PRO A 237 15.46 10.91 -9.64
C PRO A 237 15.37 11.47 -8.22
N GLY A 238 14.68 10.76 -7.31
CA GLY A 238 14.59 11.15 -5.90
C GLY A 238 15.93 11.07 -5.16
N PHE A 239 16.85 10.22 -5.64
CA PHE A 239 18.23 10.14 -5.17
C PHE A 239 19.18 11.03 -5.99
N GLY A 240 18.66 11.87 -6.89
CA GLY A 240 19.46 12.74 -7.76
C GLY A 240 20.31 11.95 -8.76
N LEU A 241 19.85 10.74 -9.12
CA LEU A 241 20.50 9.82 -10.04
C LEU A 241 19.64 9.64 -11.30
N ALA A 242 20.31 9.37 -12.42
CA ALA A 242 19.64 9.37 -13.71
C ALA A 242 18.80 8.10 -13.98
N ASN A 243 19.21 6.96 -13.43
CA ASN A 243 18.65 5.63 -13.71
C ASN A 243 19.17 4.59 -12.72
N ALA A 244 18.65 3.37 -12.82
CA ALA A 244 18.98 2.20 -12.01
C ALA A 244 20.48 1.89 -12.00
N ASN A 245 21.15 1.95 -13.15
CA ASN A 245 22.59 1.69 -13.22
C ASN A 245 23.39 2.69 -12.38
N LYS A 246 22.95 3.94 -12.29
CA LYS A 246 23.56 4.94 -11.41
C LYS A 246 23.26 4.69 -9.94
N VAL A 247 22.07 4.17 -9.60
CA VAL A 247 21.74 3.75 -8.22
C VAL A 247 22.64 2.60 -7.79
N LEU A 248 22.74 1.55 -8.60
CA LEU A 248 23.58 0.38 -8.32
C LEU A 248 25.07 0.78 -8.22
N ALA A 249 25.58 1.57 -9.15
CA ALA A 249 26.97 2.04 -9.10
C ALA A 249 27.25 2.96 -7.90
N ALA A 250 26.27 3.74 -7.43
CA ALA A 250 26.42 4.56 -6.22
C ALA A 250 26.45 3.68 -4.96
N ALA A 251 25.62 2.64 -4.93
CA ALA A 251 25.61 1.66 -3.85
C ALA A 251 26.96 0.94 -3.73
N GLU A 252 27.58 0.54 -4.85
CA GLU A 252 28.89 -0.12 -4.87
C GLU A 252 30.06 0.80 -4.42
N LYS A 253 30.05 2.08 -4.80
CA LYS A 253 31.18 3.02 -4.66
C LYS A 253 31.24 3.79 -3.34
N ASP A 254 30.66 3.25 -2.27
CA ASP A 254 30.69 3.85 -0.93
C ASP A 254 30.10 5.28 -0.84
N HIS A 255 29.28 5.69 -1.82
CA HIS A 255 28.51 6.95 -1.79
C HIS A 255 27.29 6.82 -0.88
N THR A 256 27.52 6.39 0.35
CA THR A 256 26.48 5.95 1.26
C THR A 256 26.54 6.74 2.56
N VAL A 257 25.42 6.75 3.27
CA VAL A 257 25.36 7.12 4.68
C VAL A 257 25.15 5.87 5.50
N VAL A 258 25.74 5.83 6.68
CA VAL A 258 25.54 4.74 7.64
C VAL A 258 24.42 5.15 8.58
N VAL A 259 23.41 4.31 8.69
CA VAL A 259 22.30 4.50 9.63
C VAL A 259 22.36 3.43 10.69
N ARG A 260 22.25 3.86 11.95
CA ARG A 260 22.12 2.98 13.11
C ARG A 260 20.82 3.28 13.83
N ALA A 261 19.97 2.27 13.97
CA ALA A 261 18.77 2.36 14.77
C ALA A 261 18.91 1.43 15.98
N LYS A 262 18.77 2.01 17.18
CA LYS A 262 18.63 1.22 18.39
C LYS A 262 17.26 0.57 18.39
N PRO A 263 17.11 -0.61 19.00
CA PRO A 263 15.79 -1.16 19.21
C PRO A 263 14.97 -0.19 20.06
N GLY A 264 13.78 0.10 19.57
CA GLY A 264 12.75 0.83 20.25
C GLY A 264 12.13 -0.02 21.37
N PRO A 265 11.42 0.63 22.29
CA PRO A 265 10.70 -0.09 23.33
C PRO A 265 9.65 -1.00 22.70
N VAL A 266 9.55 -2.23 23.20
CA VAL A 266 8.42 -3.10 22.88
C VAL A 266 7.15 -2.41 23.41
N PRO A 267 6.10 -2.23 22.58
CA PRO A 267 4.84 -1.66 23.05
C PRO A 267 4.31 -2.40 24.28
N GLU A 268 3.56 -1.74 25.18
CA GLU A 268 2.95 -2.42 26.34
C GLU A 268 1.75 -3.26 25.91
N SER A 269 1.53 -4.45 26.49
CA SER A 269 0.50 -5.45 26.08
C SER A 269 -0.90 -4.91 25.71
N ARG A 270 -1.30 -3.77 26.28
CA ARG A 270 -2.56 -3.07 25.99
C ARG A 270 -2.61 -2.37 24.62
N ASP A 271 -1.45 -2.02 24.06
CA ASP A 271 -1.29 -1.39 22.75
C ASP A 271 -1.14 -2.43 21.63
N TRP A 272 -1.24 -3.71 21.97
CA TRP A 272 -1.00 -4.81 21.05
C TRP A 272 -2.26 -5.14 20.31
N PRO A 273 -2.12 -5.74 19.13
CA PRO A 273 -3.25 -6.38 18.52
C PRO A 273 -3.71 -7.55 19.38
N LEU A 274 -4.67 -7.33 20.30
CA LEU A 274 -5.40 -8.41 20.95
C LEU A 274 -6.24 -9.06 19.86
N GLY A 275 -5.75 -10.18 19.33
CA GLY A 275 -6.48 -10.94 18.32
C GLY A 275 -7.85 -11.32 18.87
N GLY A 276 -8.91 -10.78 18.28
CA GLY A 276 -10.16 -11.50 18.23
C GLY A 276 -9.87 -12.84 17.57
N GLY A 277 -10.08 -13.93 18.29
CA GLY A 277 -9.85 -15.28 17.78
C GLY A 277 -10.65 -15.55 16.50
N PRO A 278 -10.28 -16.59 15.73
CA PRO A 278 -11.02 -16.99 14.55
C PRO A 278 -12.42 -17.48 14.96
N GLY A 279 -13.46 -16.88 14.39
CA GLY A 279 -14.84 -17.35 14.53
C GLY A 279 -15.79 -16.27 15.03
N VAL A 280 -16.16 -15.33 14.16
CA VAL A 280 -17.52 -14.78 14.22
C VAL A 280 -18.20 -15.33 12.97
N ASP A 281 -19.06 -16.32 13.18
CA ASP A 281 -19.92 -16.89 12.16
C ASP A 281 -20.73 -15.76 11.50
N GLU A 282 -20.91 -15.83 10.18
CA GLU A 282 -21.61 -14.81 9.37
C GLU A 282 -23.12 -14.66 9.72
N THR A 283 -23.60 -15.25 10.82
CA THR A 283 -25.01 -15.29 11.20
C THR A 283 -25.45 -14.29 12.26
N ASP A 284 -24.55 -13.53 12.89
CA ASP A 284 -24.91 -12.64 14.02
C ASP A 284 -24.85 -11.13 13.72
N ILE A 285 -25.00 -10.74 12.45
CA ILE A 285 -25.33 -9.36 12.08
C ILE A 285 -26.81 -9.30 11.72
N THR A 286 -27.66 -9.48 12.73
CA THR A 286 -29.04 -8.97 12.69
C THR A 286 -29.18 -7.87 13.74
N ASP A 287 -29.85 -6.80 13.32
CA ASP A 287 -30.22 -5.59 14.03
C ASP A 287 -29.97 -5.55 15.55
N GLY A 288 -28.99 -4.76 15.96
CA GLY A 288 -28.70 -4.45 17.36
C GLY A 288 -28.47 -2.96 17.54
N VAL A 289 -29.52 -2.16 17.35
CA VAL A 289 -29.58 -0.82 17.94
C VAL A 289 -29.55 -1.02 19.45
N ILE A 290 -28.42 -0.75 20.09
CA ILE A 290 -28.40 -0.56 21.54
C ILE A 290 -28.99 0.84 21.77
N VAL A 291 -30.31 0.90 21.90
CA VAL A 291 -30.96 2.03 22.56
C VAL A 291 -30.68 1.85 24.05
N SER A 292 -29.70 2.58 24.57
CA SER A 292 -29.66 2.83 26.01
C SER A 292 -30.85 3.71 26.33
N ALA A 293 -31.92 3.12 26.86
CA ALA A 293 -32.86 3.88 27.68
C ALA A 293 -32.08 4.46 28.87
N ASP A 294 -32.41 5.69 29.25
CA ASP A 294 -31.87 6.43 30.40
C ASP A 294 -30.57 7.23 30.16
N ALA A 295 -30.62 8.16 29.21
CA ALA A 295 -29.91 9.44 29.34
C ALA A 295 -30.68 10.56 28.60
N PRO A 296 -31.12 11.63 29.29
CA PRO A 296 -31.75 12.77 28.63
C PRO A 296 -30.64 13.74 28.16
N LEU A 297 -30.49 13.93 26.85
CA LEU A 297 -29.70 15.05 26.31
C LEU A 297 -30.22 15.47 24.92
N ASP A 298 -31.15 16.42 25.00
CA ASP A 298 -31.29 17.62 24.17
C ASP A 298 -30.75 17.55 22.72
N LEU A 299 -31.63 17.12 21.81
CA LEU A 299 -31.45 17.18 20.36
C LEU A 299 -31.76 18.60 19.85
N GLY A 300 -30.74 19.43 19.75
CA GLY A 300 -30.75 20.63 18.91
C GLY A 300 -30.59 20.28 17.44
N LEU A 301 -31.67 19.79 16.81
CA LEU A 301 -31.79 19.63 15.36
C LEU A 301 -31.93 21.01 14.69
N GLN A 302 -30.96 21.38 13.85
CA GLN A 302 -31.19 22.30 12.73
C GLN A 302 -30.76 21.61 11.43
N THR A 303 -31.79 21.11 10.74
CA THR A 303 -31.97 21.00 9.28
C THR A 303 -30.87 21.57 8.38
N ILE A 304 -30.38 20.76 7.43
CA ILE A 304 -30.10 21.20 6.05
C ILE A 304 -30.59 20.10 5.07
N ASP A 305 -31.77 20.35 4.51
CA ASP A 305 -32.21 19.85 3.21
C ASP A 305 -31.28 20.40 2.12
N ALA A 306 -30.69 19.52 1.29
CA ALA A 306 -30.33 19.85 -0.09
C ALA A 306 -29.99 18.60 -0.91
N TYR A 307 -30.46 18.59 -2.15
CA TYR A 307 -30.23 17.62 -3.24
C TYR A 307 -31.19 16.42 -3.35
N ARG A 308 -32.47 16.74 -3.60
CA ARG A 308 -33.27 16.00 -4.59
C ARG A 308 -32.84 16.42 -5.99
N TYR A 309 -32.35 15.47 -6.81
CA TYR A 309 -32.39 15.62 -8.26
C TYR A 309 -33.48 14.69 -8.79
N VAL A 310 -34.54 15.31 -9.28
CA VAL A 310 -35.64 14.70 -10.04
C VAL A 310 -35.12 14.33 -11.43
N ARG A 311 -35.41 13.12 -11.90
CA ARG A 311 -35.64 12.86 -13.32
C ARG A 311 -36.89 12.01 -13.49
N PRO A 312 -37.65 12.23 -14.57
CA PRO A 312 -39.04 11.87 -14.65
C PRO A 312 -39.26 10.41 -15.01
N GLU A 313 -40.41 9.93 -14.58
CA GLU A 313 -41.02 8.64 -14.83
C GLU A 313 -41.03 8.31 -16.34
N THR A 314 -40.73 7.05 -16.65
CA THR A 314 -41.20 6.43 -17.88
C THR A 314 -41.73 5.06 -17.47
N GLU A 315 -43.06 4.96 -17.40
CA GLU A 315 -43.77 3.70 -17.34
C GLU A 315 -43.44 2.87 -18.58
N VAL A 316 -42.96 1.63 -18.37
CA VAL A 316 -43.14 0.56 -19.34
C VAL A 316 -43.58 -0.68 -18.57
N SER A 317 -44.85 -1.00 -18.81
CA SER A 317 -45.55 -2.23 -18.47
C SER A 317 -44.99 -3.43 -19.26
N GLY A 318 -44.98 -4.61 -18.66
CA GLY A 318 -45.19 -5.88 -19.37
C GLY A 318 -43.96 -6.77 -19.63
N ASP A 319 -44.12 -8.01 -19.14
CA ASP A 319 -43.55 -9.28 -19.61
C ASP A 319 -42.08 -9.64 -19.32
N SER A 320 -41.95 -10.45 -18.27
CA SER A 320 -40.83 -11.31 -17.94
C SER A 320 -40.46 -12.26 -19.09
N VAL A 321 -39.20 -12.20 -19.54
CA VAL A 321 -38.56 -13.23 -20.35
C VAL A 321 -37.32 -13.72 -19.62
N PHE A 322 -37.37 -14.97 -19.14
CA PHE A 322 -36.20 -15.71 -18.65
C PHE A 322 -35.30 -16.04 -19.84
N VAL A 323 -34.05 -15.59 -19.80
CA VAL A 323 -32.99 -16.04 -20.71
C VAL A 323 -32.01 -16.89 -19.90
N GLU A 324 -32.08 -18.21 -20.06
CA GLU A 324 -31.06 -19.13 -19.56
C GLU A 324 -29.70 -18.78 -20.18
N ARG A 325 -28.69 -18.54 -19.34
CA ARG A 325 -27.30 -18.45 -19.80
C ARG A 325 -26.77 -19.84 -20.12
N PRO A 326 -26.06 -20.05 -21.25
CA PRO A 326 -25.47 -21.34 -21.57
C PRO A 326 -24.40 -21.71 -20.53
N ARG A 327 -24.48 -22.94 -19.99
CA ARG A 327 -23.39 -23.53 -19.22
C ARG A 327 -22.20 -23.78 -20.15
N LEU A 328 -21.08 -23.12 -19.87
CA LEU A 328 -19.79 -23.46 -20.49
C LEU A 328 -19.30 -24.81 -19.93
N PRO A 329 -18.69 -25.67 -20.77
CA PRO A 329 -18.26 -27.00 -20.36
C PRO A 329 -17.07 -26.94 -19.39
N ASP A 330 -17.12 -27.79 -18.36
CA ASP A 330 -16.08 -27.99 -17.35
C ASP A 330 -14.73 -28.31 -18.03
N ARG A 331 -13.77 -27.38 -17.91
CA ARG A 331 -12.35 -27.69 -18.10
C ARG A 331 -11.69 -27.83 -16.75
N PRO A 332 -10.74 -28.76 -16.58
CA PRO A 332 -10.06 -28.94 -15.31
C PRO A 332 -9.20 -27.70 -15.03
N THR A 333 -9.73 -26.78 -14.23
CA THR A 333 -8.92 -25.79 -13.53
C THR A 333 -8.11 -26.54 -12.50
N THR A 334 -6.78 -26.56 -12.66
CA THR A 334 -5.87 -26.77 -11.53
C THR A 334 -6.11 -25.62 -10.57
N SER A 335 -7.11 -25.78 -9.71
CA SER A 335 -7.52 -24.83 -8.71
C SER A 335 -6.38 -24.72 -7.69
N LEU A 336 -5.95 -23.48 -7.43
CA LEU A 336 -5.09 -23.15 -6.30
C LEU A 336 -5.75 -23.44 -4.93
N ALA A 337 -6.98 -24.00 -4.90
CA ALA A 337 -7.68 -24.44 -3.69
C ALA A 337 -6.90 -25.45 -2.83
N ASN A 338 -5.90 -26.15 -3.39
CA ASN A 338 -5.12 -27.14 -2.65
C ASN A 338 -3.71 -26.66 -2.25
N ALA A 339 -3.31 -25.43 -2.61
CA ALA A 339 -2.16 -24.82 -1.99
C ALA A 339 -2.64 -24.16 -0.69
N PRO A 340 -2.07 -24.48 0.48
CA PRO A 340 -2.38 -23.78 1.70
C PRO A 340 -1.77 -22.37 1.62
N ILE A 341 -2.36 -21.47 0.84
CA ILE A 341 -1.94 -20.05 0.78
C ILE A 341 -2.28 -19.36 2.12
N TYR A 342 -3.14 -19.98 2.93
CA TYR A 342 -3.66 -19.42 4.19
C TYR A 342 -3.62 -20.38 5.41
N GLU A 343 -3.04 -21.60 5.32
CA GLU A 343 -2.74 -22.35 6.56
C GLU A 343 -1.50 -21.73 7.20
N GLY A 344 -1.64 -21.30 8.45
CA GLY A 344 -0.56 -20.64 9.19
C GLY A 344 -0.88 -19.23 9.69
N ARG A 345 -2.16 -18.79 9.72
CA ARG A 345 -2.56 -17.57 10.45
C ARG A 345 -2.49 -17.70 11.98
N GLU A 346 -1.57 -18.51 12.50
CA GLU A 346 -1.03 -18.25 13.84
C GLU A 346 -0.16 -16.99 13.74
N VAL A 347 -0.81 -15.85 14.03
CA VAL A 347 -0.24 -14.51 14.20
C VAL A 347 0.16 -13.80 12.89
N LEU A 348 -0.76 -13.00 12.31
CA LEU A 348 -0.51 -12.08 11.16
C LEU A 348 0.37 -10.85 11.50
N ALA A 349 1.23 -10.99 12.50
CA ALA A 349 2.44 -10.21 12.70
C ALA A 349 3.34 -11.11 13.56
N PRO A 350 4.67 -11.17 13.36
CA PRO A 350 5.48 -11.58 14.50
C PRO A 350 5.08 -10.62 15.63
N ARG A 351 4.64 -11.19 16.78
CA ARG A 351 4.68 -10.49 18.06
C ARG A 351 5.98 -9.68 18.04
N PRO A 352 6.00 -8.35 18.24
CA PRO A 352 7.25 -7.62 18.29
C PRO A 352 8.11 -8.27 19.38
N GLN A 353 9.04 -9.12 18.95
CA GLN A 353 10.10 -9.68 19.77
C GLN A 353 11.04 -8.52 20.11
N GLU A 354 11.95 -8.72 21.07
CA GLU A 354 13.10 -7.81 21.18
C GLU A 354 13.72 -7.65 19.80
N LYS A 355 13.62 -6.43 19.26
CA LYS A 355 14.12 -6.17 17.92
C LYS A 355 15.63 -6.08 18.01
N SER A 356 16.31 -6.63 17.01
CA SER A 356 17.73 -6.40 16.86
C SER A 356 17.97 -4.92 16.55
N PRO A 357 19.13 -4.35 16.93
CA PRO A 357 19.57 -3.10 16.35
C PRO A 357 19.68 -3.23 14.82
N PHE A 358 19.46 -2.15 14.11
CA PHE A 358 19.73 -2.05 12.68
C PHE A 358 21.01 -1.24 12.45
N GLU A 359 21.88 -1.73 11.58
CA GLU A 359 22.98 -0.98 11.01
C GLU A 359 23.04 -1.25 9.51
N GLY A 360 23.07 -0.20 8.70
CA GLY A 360 23.10 -0.34 7.25
C GLY A 360 23.68 0.86 6.53
N SER A 361 24.37 0.60 5.42
CA SER A 361 24.90 1.62 4.51
C SER A 361 23.94 1.82 3.34
N LEU A 362 23.56 3.09 3.07
CA LEU A 362 22.47 3.42 2.17
C LEU A 362 22.86 4.50 1.15
N VAL A 363 22.47 4.31 -0.12
CA VAL A 363 22.29 5.45 -1.03
C VAL A 363 21.05 6.20 -0.59
N ALA A 364 21.20 7.41 -0.09
CA ALA A 364 20.14 8.06 0.69
C ALA A 364 19.61 9.36 0.08
N ALA A 365 18.38 9.69 0.47
CA ALA A 365 17.80 11.00 0.28
C ALA A 365 17.07 11.43 1.56
N LEU A 366 17.18 12.70 1.88
CA LEU A 366 16.48 13.36 2.98
C LEU A 366 15.08 13.77 2.52
N VAL A 367 14.06 13.40 3.27
CA VAL A 367 12.68 13.88 3.08
C VAL A 367 12.34 14.86 4.19
N THR A 368 11.97 16.07 3.80
CA THR A 368 11.48 17.12 4.70
C THR A 368 10.15 17.66 4.20
N ARG A 369 9.51 18.53 4.99
CA ARG A 369 8.32 19.28 4.56
C ARG A 369 8.54 20.11 3.28
N PHE A 370 9.78 20.41 2.93
CA PHE A 370 10.12 21.21 1.76
C PHE A 370 10.38 20.37 0.50
N GLY A 371 10.47 19.04 0.64
CA GLY A 371 10.74 18.14 -0.48
C GLY A 371 11.73 17.05 -0.15
N ILE A 372 12.19 16.38 -1.21
CA ILE A 372 13.25 15.37 -1.17
C ILE A 372 14.56 16.03 -1.60
N ARG A 373 15.62 15.78 -0.84
CA ARG A 373 16.98 16.22 -1.13
C ARG A 373 17.91 15.01 -1.18
N PRO A 374 18.52 14.70 -2.34
CA PRO A 374 19.55 13.67 -2.44
C PRO A 374 20.74 13.90 -1.50
N VAL A 375 21.34 12.83 -0.99
CA VAL A 375 22.57 12.89 -0.20
C VAL A 375 23.71 12.29 -1.03
N ARG A 376 24.55 13.15 -1.65
CA ARG A 376 25.56 12.70 -2.62
C ARG A 376 27.00 13.02 -2.23
N ASN A 377 27.20 13.93 -1.28
CA ASN A 377 28.50 14.38 -0.83
C ASN A 377 28.43 14.88 0.62
N LYS A 378 29.56 15.26 1.21
CA LYS A 378 29.65 15.77 2.59
C LYS A 378 28.85 17.04 2.79
N THR A 379 28.74 17.90 1.77
CA THR A 379 27.90 19.10 1.82
C THR A 379 26.41 18.74 1.99
N ASP A 380 25.92 17.72 1.28
CA ASP A 380 24.55 17.24 1.45
C ASP A 380 24.36 16.53 2.81
N TRP A 381 25.38 15.82 3.29
CA TRP A 381 25.34 15.22 4.63
C TRP A 381 25.21 16.28 5.74
N LEU A 382 25.87 17.43 5.62
CA LEU A 382 25.68 18.54 6.57
C LEU A 382 24.21 18.96 6.65
N ALA A 383 23.50 18.96 5.53
CA ALA A 383 22.07 19.26 5.53
C ALA A 383 21.22 18.17 6.20
N VAL A 384 21.62 16.90 6.11
CA VAL A 384 20.99 15.81 6.88
C VAL A 384 21.17 16.05 8.38
N ARG A 385 22.39 16.40 8.81
CA ARG A 385 22.70 16.69 10.21
C ARG A 385 21.90 17.88 10.73
N GLU A 386 21.88 18.99 10.00
CA GLU A 386 21.07 20.17 10.35
C GLU A 386 19.57 19.83 10.44
N ALA A 387 19.07 19.03 9.50
CA ALA A 387 17.67 18.59 9.52
C ALA A 387 17.38 17.67 10.71
N GLN A 388 18.31 16.78 11.07
CA GLN A 388 18.20 15.90 12.22
C GLN A 388 18.22 16.67 13.54
N ASP A 389 19.16 17.59 13.72
CA ASP A 389 19.27 18.43 14.92
C ASP A 389 17.98 19.24 15.11
N ARG A 390 17.51 19.88 14.03
CA ARG A 390 16.23 20.60 14.03
C ARG A 390 15.03 19.69 14.32
N ALA A 391 14.97 18.51 13.72
CA ALA A 391 13.88 17.57 13.92
C ALA A 391 13.81 17.10 15.38
N ARG A 392 14.95 16.87 16.02
CA ARG A 392 15.05 16.51 17.44
C ARG A 392 14.67 17.68 18.35
N GLU A 393 15.15 18.89 18.06
CA GLU A 393 14.87 20.10 18.84
C GLU A 393 13.38 20.51 18.76
N LEU A 394 12.84 20.61 17.54
CA LEU A 394 11.48 21.10 17.31
C LEU A 394 10.43 19.99 17.29
N GLN A 395 10.86 18.74 17.46
CA GLN A 395 10.01 17.56 17.28
C GLN A 395 9.30 17.57 15.92
N GLU A 396 9.93 18.11 14.87
CA GLU A 396 9.42 18.16 13.49
C GLU A 396 9.75 16.85 12.75
N PRO A 397 8.86 16.31 11.91
CA PRO A 397 9.15 15.09 11.15
C PRO A 397 10.20 15.38 10.06
N ALA A 398 11.29 14.62 10.10
CA ALA A 398 12.27 14.53 9.04
C ALA A 398 12.63 13.05 8.85
N MET A 399 12.62 12.60 7.60
CA MET A 399 12.78 11.18 7.29
C MET A 399 14.00 10.98 6.40
N LEU A 400 14.68 9.86 6.59
CA LEU A 400 15.74 9.41 5.70
C LEU A 400 15.23 8.19 4.94
N ILE A 401 15.25 8.26 3.62
CA ILE A 401 14.98 7.13 2.74
C ILE A 401 16.29 6.64 2.14
N GLY A 402 16.38 5.35 1.87
CA GLY A 402 17.58 4.79 1.28
C GLY A 402 17.38 3.51 0.48
N ILE A 403 18.35 3.22 -0.39
CA ILE A 403 18.55 1.91 -1.00
C ILE A 403 19.79 1.28 -0.37
N PRO A 404 19.71 0.04 0.15
CA PRO A 404 20.86 -0.66 0.73
C PRO A 404 22.02 -0.79 -0.25
N ARG A 405 23.25 -0.64 0.27
CA ARG A 405 24.52 -0.79 -0.47
C ARG A 405 24.58 -2.10 -1.26
N GLU A 406 24.17 -3.21 -0.65
CA GLU A 406 24.33 -4.55 -1.19
C GLU A 406 23.06 -5.06 -1.89
N ILE A 407 22.25 -4.16 -2.46
CA ILE A 407 20.99 -4.53 -3.11
C ILE A 407 21.21 -5.58 -4.20
N ASN A 408 20.70 -6.79 -3.96
CA ASN A 408 20.70 -7.87 -4.92
C ASN A 408 19.41 -7.85 -5.73
N ILE A 409 19.51 -7.39 -6.98
CA ILE A 409 18.37 -7.23 -7.89
C ILE A 409 17.72 -8.55 -8.34
N GLY A 410 18.41 -9.69 -8.16
CA GLY A 410 17.91 -11.02 -8.47
C GLY A 410 17.37 -11.78 -7.27
N ARG A 411 17.61 -11.30 -6.04
CA ARG A 411 17.22 -12.02 -4.82
C ARG A 411 15.70 -11.95 -4.61
N ARG A 412 15.14 -13.07 -4.17
CA ARG A 412 13.77 -13.14 -3.66
C ARG A 412 13.68 -12.35 -2.35
N ILE A 413 12.71 -11.44 -2.27
CA ILE A 413 12.41 -10.69 -1.04
C ILE A 413 11.41 -11.50 -0.23
N GLU A 414 11.74 -11.77 1.04
CA GLU A 414 10.86 -12.47 1.97
C GLU A 414 10.59 -11.60 3.19
N GLY A 415 9.42 -10.95 3.22
CA GLY A 415 8.93 -10.23 4.38
C GLY A 415 9.73 -8.97 4.75
N VAL A 416 9.48 -8.48 5.97
CA VAL A 416 10.15 -7.32 6.56
C VAL A 416 11.37 -7.81 7.34
N GLU A 417 12.56 -7.30 7.01
CA GLU A 417 13.79 -7.64 7.71
C GLU A 417 13.82 -7.03 9.10
N TRP A 418 13.41 -5.76 9.18
CA TRP A 418 13.49 -4.97 10.38
C TRP A 418 12.43 -3.88 10.38
N GLN A 419 11.75 -3.68 11.50
CA GLN A 419 10.85 -2.55 11.68
C GLN A 419 10.77 -2.19 13.14
N ASP A 420 10.95 -0.91 13.45
CA ASP A 420 10.80 -0.42 14.81
C ASP A 420 10.18 0.96 14.94
N GLY A 421 10.11 1.49 16.17
CA GLY A 421 9.70 2.87 16.42
C GLY A 421 10.47 3.89 15.57
N ALA A 422 11.71 3.56 15.20
CA ALA A 422 12.58 4.42 14.42
C ALA A 422 12.47 4.26 12.89
N GLY A 423 11.77 3.25 12.36
CA GLY A 423 11.65 3.07 10.92
C GLY A 423 11.30 1.65 10.44
N ILE A 424 11.54 1.41 9.15
CA ILE A 424 11.35 0.13 8.49
C ILE A 424 12.42 -0.13 7.43
N ALA A 425 12.92 -1.36 7.41
CA ALA A 425 13.83 -1.89 6.39
C ALA A 425 13.35 -3.27 5.93
N MET A 426 13.42 -3.50 4.62
CA MET A 426 13.20 -4.81 4.02
C MET A 426 14.46 -5.19 3.23
N PRO A 427 14.81 -6.49 3.13
CA PRO A 427 16.04 -6.90 2.49
C PRO A 427 15.97 -6.50 1.01
N ASP A 428 17.07 -5.95 0.51
CA ASP A 428 17.22 -5.58 -0.90
C ASP A 428 16.13 -4.63 -1.40
N ASP A 429 15.46 -3.88 -0.53
CA ASP A 429 14.38 -2.95 -0.88
C ASP A 429 14.62 -1.57 -0.26
N MET A 430 13.77 -0.60 -0.59
CA MET A 430 13.83 0.72 0.03
C MET A 430 13.76 0.61 1.56
N VAL A 431 14.41 1.52 2.26
CA VAL A 431 14.32 1.66 3.71
C VAL A 431 13.85 3.07 4.06
N LEU A 432 13.25 3.24 5.23
CA LEU A 432 12.72 4.52 5.71
C LEU A 432 12.96 4.64 7.22
N PHE A 433 13.53 5.77 7.65
CA PHE A 433 13.82 6.04 9.06
C PHE A 433 13.37 7.43 9.50
N ASP A 434 12.91 7.54 10.75
CA ASP A 434 12.74 8.83 11.43
C ASP A 434 14.11 9.35 11.89
N LEU A 435 14.53 10.51 11.39
CA LEU A 435 15.82 11.09 11.78
C LEU A 435 15.90 11.44 13.26
N ARG A 436 14.76 11.59 13.95
CA ARG A 436 14.75 11.84 15.40
C ARG A 436 15.25 10.65 16.20
N GLU A 437 15.04 9.44 15.69
CA GLU A 437 15.18 8.18 16.43
C GLU A 437 16.37 7.31 15.97
N VAL A 438 17.12 7.75 14.95
CA VAL A 438 18.30 7.05 14.45
C VAL A 438 19.55 7.90 14.53
N ASP A 439 20.72 7.25 14.54
CA ASP A 439 22.01 7.90 14.36
C ASP A 439 22.44 7.77 12.89
N VAL A 440 22.90 8.87 12.29
CA VAL A 440 23.29 8.93 10.88
C VAL A 440 24.70 9.50 10.75
N GLU A 441 25.57 8.74 10.11
CA GLU A 441 26.96 9.09 9.88
C GLU A 441 27.28 9.12 8.38
N PRO A 442 28.24 9.95 7.93
CA PRO A 442 28.70 9.89 6.56
C PRO A 442 29.45 8.56 6.37
N GLY A 443 29.25 7.91 5.22
CA GLY A 443 30.09 6.79 4.82
C GLY A 443 31.54 7.24 4.63
N VAL A 444 32.48 6.31 4.81
CA VAL A 444 33.93 6.58 4.79
C VAL A 444 34.36 7.28 3.50
N ASP A 445 33.76 6.91 2.36
CA ASP A 445 34.11 7.45 1.04
C ASP A 445 33.03 8.36 0.46
N LEU A 446 32.21 8.99 1.31
CA LEU A 446 31.28 10.01 0.84
C LEU A 446 32.10 11.17 0.23
N PRO A 447 31.90 11.54 -1.06
CA PRO A 447 32.69 12.57 -1.72
C PRO A 447 32.63 13.91 -0.99
N ASP A 448 33.69 14.72 -1.09
CA ASP A 448 33.71 16.09 -0.55
C ASP A 448 32.61 16.98 -1.16
#